data_AF-A0A258X6G3-F1
#
_entry.id   AF-A0A258X6G3-F1
#
_cell.length_a   1.000
_cell.length_b   1.000
_cell.length_c   1.000
_cell.angle_alpha   90.00
_cell.angle_beta   90.00
_cell.angle_gamma   90.00
#
_symmetry.space_group_name_H-M   'P 1'
#
loop_
_entity.id
_entity.type
_entity.pdbx_description
1 polymer ?
#
loop_
_entity_poly.entity_id
_entity_poly.type
_entity_poly.pdbx_seq_one_letter_code
_entity_poly.pdbx_strand_id
1 'polypeptide(L)'
;MTAFVLSAADGSKPTVGRRSALLDQSSLVSVPKTKTCADQRGALVIDLDPGDNVFDLNDPPSPAPELADMLRTIRGTGTAVVWIASLPDSSSKRISTILKATGLDPLGIDPLLLLRRTETRKQQILLRADADWCVLAIAGDRKADFDEVFDYLRNPDGPVAVALEQYIGSGWFLVPPPIK
;
A
#
# COMPACT_ATOMS: atom_id res chain seq x y z
N MET A 1 -11.19 -5.86 0.31
CA MET A 1 -9.98 -5.52 1.09
C MET A 1 -10.08 -5.94 2.56
N THR A 2 -10.95 -5.34 3.39
CA THR A 2 -10.97 -5.57 4.84
C THR A 2 -11.01 -7.05 5.24
N ALA A 3 -11.97 -7.82 4.70
CA ALA A 3 -12.07 -9.26 4.99
C ALA A 3 -10.78 -10.04 4.64
N PHE A 4 -10.11 -9.67 3.54
CA PHE A 4 -8.83 -10.27 3.15
C PHE A 4 -7.73 -9.94 4.17
N VAL A 5 -7.60 -8.67 4.57
CA VAL A 5 -6.59 -8.24 5.53
C VAL A 5 -6.81 -8.91 6.89
N LEU A 6 -8.05 -9.01 7.36
CA LEU A 6 -8.39 -9.67 8.62
C LEU A 6 -8.03 -11.16 8.58
N SER A 7 -8.43 -11.86 7.51
CA SER A 7 -8.07 -13.28 7.31
C SER A 7 -6.55 -13.49 7.25
N ALA A 8 -5.83 -12.59 6.58
CA ALA A 8 -4.38 -12.62 6.54
C ALA A 8 -3.76 -12.34 7.92
N ALA A 9 -4.34 -11.43 8.72
CA ALA A 9 -3.83 -11.01 10.02
C ALA A 9 -3.86 -12.12 11.08
N ASP A 10 -4.88 -13.00 11.04
CA ASP A 10 -5.11 -14.07 12.02
C ASP A 10 -3.99 -15.13 12.09
N GLY A 11 -3.06 -15.13 11.12
CA GLY A 11 -1.82 -15.92 11.14
C GLY A 11 -0.76 -15.38 12.10
N SER A 12 -1.11 -15.06 13.36
CA SER A 12 -0.29 -14.39 14.41
C SER A 12 1.04 -15.06 14.81
N LYS A 13 1.50 -16.08 14.10
CA LYS A 13 2.88 -16.59 14.18
C LYS A 13 3.60 -16.27 12.88
N PRO A 14 4.91 -15.96 12.89
CA PRO A 14 5.71 -15.96 11.67
C PRO A 14 5.58 -17.35 11.03
N THR A 15 4.65 -17.46 10.09
CA THR A 15 4.47 -18.66 9.29
C THR A 15 5.57 -18.62 8.27
N VAL A 16 6.56 -19.50 8.43
CA VAL A 16 7.52 -19.80 7.37
C VAL A 16 6.70 -20.02 6.09
N GLY A 17 6.85 -19.12 5.12
CA GLY A 17 6.09 -19.15 3.86
C GLY A 17 4.92 -18.16 3.74
N ARG A 18 4.71 -17.22 4.68
CA ARG A 18 3.75 -16.12 4.47
C ARG A 18 4.17 -15.27 3.27
N ARG A 19 3.23 -14.98 2.37
CA ARG A 19 3.48 -14.22 1.15
C ARG A 19 3.17 -12.74 1.37
N SER A 20 4.05 -11.88 0.88
CA SER A 20 3.81 -10.45 0.81
C SER A 20 2.93 -10.12 -0.40
N ALA A 21 2.30 -8.95 -0.41
CA ALA A 21 1.72 -8.35 -1.61
C ALA A 21 2.77 -7.62 -2.48
N LEU A 22 4.00 -7.43 -2.00
CA LEU A 22 5.07 -6.84 -2.82
C LEU A 22 5.59 -7.85 -3.84
N LEU A 23 5.89 -7.40 -5.06
CA LEU A 23 6.55 -8.23 -6.07
C LEU A 23 8.04 -8.42 -5.79
N ASP A 24 8.53 -9.62 -6.08
CA ASP A 24 9.94 -9.85 -6.35
C ASP A 24 10.27 -9.31 -7.75
N GLN A 25 10.93 -8.17 -7.82
CA GLN A 25 11.28 -7.51 -9.08
C GLN A 25 12.12 -8.41 -10.00
N SER A 26 12.95 -9.29 -9.43
CA SER A 26 13.77 -10.20 -10.24
C SER A 26 12.93 -11.26 -10.96
N SER A 27 11.72 -11.54 -10.48
CA SER A 27 10.80 -12.51 -11.09
C SER A 27 10.11 -12.01 -12.36
N LEU A 28 10.07 -10.70 -12.59
CA LEU A 28 9.40 -10.05 -13.73
C LEU A 28 9.96 -10.50 -15.10
N VAL A 29 11.21 -10.98 -15.15
CA VAL A 29 11.81 -11.54 -16.37
C VAL A 29 11.19 -12.89 -16.79
N SER A 30 10.33 -13.46 -15.95
CA SER A 30 9.69 -14.76 -16.16
C SER A 30 8.23 -14.73 -15.70
N VAL A 31 7.84 -15.59 -14.74
CA VAL A 31 6.53 -15.56 -14.11
C VAL A 31 6.63 -14.69 -12.84
N PRO A 32 5.92 -13.55 -12.78
CA PRO A 32 5.91 -12.70 -11.61
C PRO A 32 5.50 -13.47 -10.35
N LYS A 33 6.22 -13.20 -9.27
CA LYS A 33 5.97 -13.77 -7.94
C LYS A 33 6.04 -12.65 -6.91
N THR A 34 5.21 -12.76 -5.89
CA THR A 34 5.36 -11.93 -4.71
C THR A 34 6.60 -12.30 -3.88
N LYS A 35 6.97 -11.45 -2.93
CA LYS A 35 8.00 -11.76 -1.94
C LYS A 35 7.46 -12.71 -0.86
N THR A 36 8.38 -13.35 -0.15
CA THR A 36 8.06 -14.10 1.07
C THR A 36 8.40 -13.22 2.25
N CYS A 37 7.46 -13.07 3.18
CA CYS A 37 7.72 -12.37 4.44
C CYS A 37 8.68 -13.19 5.31
N ALA A 38 9.48 -12.48 6.10
CA ALA A 38 10.20 -13.05 7.22
C ALA A 38 9.30 -12.97 8.48
N ASP A 39 9.81 -12.42 9.58
CA ASP A 39 9.12 -12.28 10.86
C ASP A 39 8.56 -10.86 11.11
N GLN A 40 8.53 -10.01 10.07
CA GLN A 40 8.01 -8.65 10.19
C GLN A 40 6.52 -8.63 10.56
N ARG A 41 6.11 -7.54 11.22
CA ARG A 41 4.70 -7.26 11.50
C ARG A 41 3.91 -7.09 10.19
N GLY A 42 2.67 -7.59 10.16
CA GLY A 42 1.77 -7.44 9.02
C GLY A 42 1.33 -5.99 8.83
N ALA A 43 1.26 -5.54 7.57
CA ALA A 43 0.80 -4.20 7.22
C ALA A 43 -0.21 -4.19 6.05
N LEU A 44 -1.20 -3.29 6.13
CA LEU A 44 -1.93 -2.77 4.98
C LEU A 44 -1.24 -1.49 4.51
N VAL A 45 -0.79 -1.46 3.27
CA VAL A 45 -0.28 -0.24 2.62
C VAL A 45 -1.41 0.45 1.88
N ILE A 46 -1.55 1.78 2.04
CA ILE A 46 -2.59 2.59 1.40
C ILE A 46 -1.92 3.77 0.71
N ASP A 47 -2.22 3.91 -0.58
CA ASP A 47 -1.80 5.05 -1.37
C ASP A 47 -2.71 6.27 -1.16
N LEU A 48 -2.09 7.46 -1.11
CA LEU A 48 -2.78 8.74 -0.95
C LEU A 48 -2.92 9.52 -2.26
N ASP A 49 -2.05 9.28 -3.25
CA ASP A 49 -2.03 10.07 -4.48
C ASP A 49 -3.25 9.76 -5.35
N PRO A 50 -4.03 10.75 -5.81
CA PRO A 50 -5.19 10.50 -6.65
C PRO A 50 -4.78 10.36 -8.13
N GLY A 51 -4.93 9.16 -8.68
CA GLY A 51 -4.68 8.86 -10.07
C GLY A 51 -3.22 9.10 -10.46
N ASP A 52 -2.99 9.98 -11.44
CA ASP A 52 -1.64 10.38 -11.88
C ASP A 52 -1.08 11.58 -11.09
N ASN A 53 -1.84 12.14 -10.15
CA ASN A 53 -1.47 13.35 -9.45
C ASN A 53 -0.85 13.05 -8.09
N VAL A 54 0.08 13.91 -7.67
CA VAL A 54 0.59 13.89 -6.29
C VAL A 54 -0.50 14.40 -5.35
N PHE A 55 -0.64 13.79 -4.17
CA PHE A 55 -1.56 14.22 -3.13
C PHE A 55 -1.40 15.72 -2.81
N ASP A 56 -2.47 16.50 -2.97
CA ASP A 56 -2.45 17.93 -2.69
C ASP A 56 -2.68 18.19 -1.20
N LEU A 57 -1.69 18.79 -0.55
CA LEU A 57 -1.73 19.11 0.87
C LEU A 57 -2.56 20.36 1.20
N ASN A 58 -3.11 21.04 0.20
CA ASN A 58 -3.91 22.25 0.36
C ASN A 58 -5.38 22.07 -0.01
N ASP A 59 -5.74 20.94 -0.63
CA ASP A 59 -7.12 20.66 -0.99
C ASP A 59 -7.92 20.33 0.29
N PRO A 60 -9.15 20.86 0.47
CA PRO A 60 -9.98 20.54 1.63
C PRO A 60 -10.29 19.03 1.68
N PRO A 61 -9.79 18.30 2.69
CA PRO A 61 -9.77 16.85 2.61
C PRO A 61 -11.15 16.26 2.93
N SER A 62 -11.67 15.43 2.03
CA SER A 62 -12.88 14.64 2.25
C SER A 62 -12.56 13.13 2.31
N PRO A 63 -12.61 12.48 3.49
CA PRO A 63 -12.28 11.06 3.58
C PRO A 63 -13.29 10.19 2.83
N ALA A 64 -12.81 9.09 2.27
CA ALA A 64 -13.68 8.06 1.72
C ALA A 64 -14.65 7.54 2.81
N PRO A 65 -15.96 7.43 2.50
CA PRO A 65 -16.95 6.93 3.46
C PRO A 65 -16.56 5.56 4.03
N GLU A 66 -16.86 5.34 5.32
CA GLU A 66 -16.61 4.08 6.05
C GLU A 66 -15.14 3.66 6.21
N LEU A 67 -14.19 4.32 5.53
CA LEU A 67 -12.78 3.96 5.56
C LEU A 67 -12.21 4.01 6.99
N ALA A 68 -12.55 5.05 7.75
CA ALA A 68 -12.09 5.19 9.15
C ALA A 68 -12.47 3.97 10.02
N ASP A 69 -13.69 3.45 9.88
CA ASP A 69 -14.17 2.28 10.63
C ASP A 69 -13.51 0.99 10.18
N MET A 70 -13.28 0.84 8.87
CA MET A 70 -12.53 -0.29 8.32
C MET A 70 -11.09 -0.31 8.85
N LEU A 71 -10.41 0.84 8.83
CA LEU A 71 -9.03 0.95 9.32
C LEU A 71 -8.93 0.73 10.83
N ARG A 72 -9.90 1.23 11.61
CA ARG A 72 -10.00 0.94 13.05
C ARG A 72 -10.08 -0.56 13.31
N THR A 73 -10.90 -1.28 12.54
CA THR A 73 -11.04 -2.74 12.65
C THR A 73 -9.74 -3.46 12.32
N ILE A 74 -9.05 -3.05 11.25
CA ILE A 74 -7.75 -3.61 10.86
C ILE A 74 -6.69 -3.37 11.94
N ARG A 75 -6.56 -2.15 12.46
CA ARG A 75 -5.63 -1.83 13.55
C ARG A 75 -5.89 -2.68 14.81
N GLY A 76 -7.15 -2.99 15.09
CA GLY A 76 -7.56 -3.84 16.21
C GLY A 76 -6.98 -5.26 16.18
N THR A 77 -6.56 -5.76 15.02
CA THR A 77 -5.88 -7.06 14.87
C THR A 77 -4.38 -7.02 15.16
N GLY A 78 -3.83 -5.82 15.43
CA GLY A 78 -2.39 -5.62 15.46
C GLY A 78 -1.76 -5.46 14.07
N THR A 79 -2.51 -5.51 12.97
CA THR A 79 -2.02 -5.12 11.64
C THR A 79 -1.73 -3.63 11.59
N ALA A 80 -0.57 -3.22 11.06
CA ALA A 80 -0.26 -1.82 10.84
C ALA A 80 -1.02 -1.27 9.63
N VAL A 81 -1.47 -0.02 9.70
CA VAL A 81 -1.91 0.74 8.52
C VAL A 81 -0.76 1.67 8.16
N VAL A 82 -0.25 1.56 6.95
CA VAL A 82 0.91 2.29 6.45
C VAL A 82 0.48 3.14 5.26
N TRP A 83 0.72 4.44 5.33
CA TRP A 83 0.37 5.37 4.26
C TRP A 83 1.57 5.63 3.37
N ILE A 84 1.35 5.74 2.06
CA ILE A 84 2.37 6.14 1.08
C ILE A 84 1.87 7.30 0.22
N ALA A 85 2.80 8.14 -0.24
CA ALA A 85 2.54 9.23 -1.18
C ALA A 85 3.81 9.63 -1.93
N SER A 86 3.67 10.19 -3.13
CA SER A 86 4.78 10.75 -3.92
C SER A 86 5.20 12.15 -3.45
N LEU A 87 5.10 12.41 -2.14
CA LEU A 87 5.54 13.64 -1.49
C LEU A 87 6.91 13.43 -0.83
N PRO A 88 7.72 14.48 -0.64
CA PRO A 88 8.97 14.39 0.11
C PRO A 88 8.71 14.13 1.60
N ASP A 89 9.64 13.47 2.28
CA ASP A 89 9.60 13.18 3.72
C ASP A 89 9.34 14.40 4.63
N SER A 90 9.78 15.58 4.21
CA SER A 90 9.52 16.87 4.85
C SER A 90 8.02 17.21 4.96
N SER A 91 7.17 16.60 4.14
CA SER A 91 5.70 16.76 4.18
C SER A 91 5.01 15.94 5.26
N SER A 92 5.73 15.05 5.95
CA SER A 92 5.16 14.09 6.91
C SER A 92 4.22 14.72 7.94
N LYS A 93 4.66 15.79 8.61
CA LYS A 93 3.84 16.48 9.63
C LYS A 93 2.52 17.03 9.08
N ARG A 94 2.51 17.49 7.82
CA ARG A 94 1.30 18.01 7.16
C ARG A 94 0.33 16.87 6.87
N ILE A 95 0.83 15.76 6.30
CA ILE A 95 0.00 14.57 6.03
C ILE A 95 -0.57 13.99 7.32
N SER A 96 0.23 13.84 8.38
CA SER A 96 -0.28 13.35 9.67
C SER A 96 -1.37 14.27 10.26
N THR A 97 -1.28 15.59 10.04
CA THR A 97 -2.34 16.53 10.44
C THR A 97 -3.62 16.27 9.65
N ILE A 98 -3.51 16.07 8.33
CA ILE A 98 -4.66 15.78 7.46
C ILE A 98 -5.31 14.45 7.86
N LEU A 99 -4.53 13.37 8.01
CA LEU A 99 -5.03 12.04 8.40
C LEU A 99 -5.75 12.05 9.76
N LYS A 100 -5.28 12.87 10.71
CA LYS A 100 -5.98 13.10 11.98
C LYS A 100 -7.29 13.85 11.80
N ALA A 101 -7.26 14.94 11.03
CA ALA A 101 -8.42 15.79 10.79
C ALA A 101 -9.54 15.04 10.05
N THR A 102 -9.19 14.11 9.16
CA THR A 102 -10.15 13.26 8.45
C THR A 102 -10.60 12.04 9.26
N GLY A 103 -10.01 11.80 10.43
CA GLY A 103 -10.30 10.62 11.26
C GLY A 103 -9.75 9.30 10.69
N LEU A 104 -8.92 9.35 9.65
CA LEU A 104 -8.30 8.17 9.04
C LEU A 104 -7.17 7.60 9.92
N ASP A 105 -6.40 8.47 10.59
CA ASP A 105 -5.45 8.10 11.66
C ASP A 105 -5.66 9.01 12.88
N PRO A 106 -6.72 8.77 13.68
CA PRO A 106 -7.09 9.68 14.77
C PRO A 106 -6.07 9.72 15.91
N LEU A 107 -5.25 8.67 16.06
CA LEU A 107 -4.23 8.58 17.11
C LEU A 107 -2.87 9.10 16.62
N GLY A 108 -2.64 9.21 15.30
CA GLY A 108 -1.36 9.62 14.75
C GLY A 108 -0.28 8.56 14.89
N ILE A 109 -0.66 7.28 14.85
CA ILE A 109 0.23 6.15 15.10
C ILE A 109 0.63 5.42 13.83
N ASP A 110 -0.02 5.73 12.71
CA ASP A 110 0.25 5.04 11.46
C ASP A 110 1.59 5.49 10.87
N PRO A 111 2.44 4.54 10.45
CA PRO A 111 3.63 4.86 9.69
C PRO A 111 3.28 5.54 8.37
N LEU A 112 4.11 6.49 7.98
CA LEU A 112 4.00 7.23 6.73
C LEU A 112 5.32 7.09 5.97
N LEU A 113 5.28 6.46 4.79
CA LEU A 113 6.44 6.28 3.93
C LEU A 113 6.36 7.23 2.74
N LEU A 114 7.25 8.21 2.72
CA LEU A 114 7.35 9.26 1.70
C LEU A 114 8.65 9.15 0.91
N LEU A 115 8.79 9.90 -0.18
CA LEU A 115 10.03 9.95 -0.94
C LEU A 115 11.16 10.54 -0.08
N ARG A 116 12.23 9.78 0.11
CA ARG A 116 13.49 10.33 0.62
C ARG A 116 14.13 11.23 -0.43
N ARG A 117 15.04 12.11 -0.03
CA ARG A 117 15.75 13.03 -0.95
C ARG A 117 16.38 12.38 -2.19
N THR A 118 16.78 11.11 -2.10
CA THR A 118 17.41 10.35 -3.21
C THR A 118 16.42 9.50 -4.00
N GLU A 119 15.14 9.51 -3.64
CA GLU A 119 14.08 8.74 -4.27
C GLU A 119 13.21 9.67 -5.11
N THR A 120 12.74 9.15 -6.24
CA THR A 120 11.87 9.89 -7.17
C THR A 120 10.61 9.10 -7.55
N ARG A 121 10.52 7.83 -7.11
CA ARG A 121 9.45 6.90 -7.51
C ARG A 121 8.89 6.16 -6.31
N LYS A 122 7.57 5.98 -6.27
CA LYS A 122 6.86 5.16 -5.27
C LYS A 122 7.38 3.73 -5.20
N GLN A 123 7.83 3.15 -6.32
CA GLN A 123 8.41 1.81 -6.30
C GLN A 123 9.57 1.70 -5.30
N GLN A 124 10.37 2.76 -5.12
CA GLN A 124 11.45 2.78 -4.14
C GLN A 124 10.91 2.74 -2.70
N ILE A 125 9.77 3.38 -2.45
CA ILE A 125 9.04 3.33 -1.16
C ILE A 125 8.56 1.90 -0.88
N LEU A 126 7.90 1.28 -1.86
CA LEU A 126 7.41 -0.10 -1.75
C LEU A 126 8.55 -1.09 -1.50
N LEU A 127 9.67 -0.95 -2.22
CA LEU A 127 10.85 -1.81 -2.06
C LEU A 127 11.45 -1.73 -0.65
N ARG A 128 11.50 -0.54 -0.03
CA ARG A 128 12.00 -0.40 1.34
C ARG A 128 10.97 -0.73 2.41
N ALA A 129 9.67 -0.69 2.10
CA ALA A 129 8.63 -1.13 3.04
C ALA A 129 8.80 -2.60 3.45
N ASP A 130 9.31 -3.43 2.54
CA ASP A 130 9.66 -4.84 2.77
C ASP A 130 10.63 -5.07 3.94
N ALA A 131 11.49 -4.09 4.25
CA ALA A 131 12.45 -4.22 5.36
C ALA A 131 11.75 -4.23 6.72
N ASP A 132 10.68 -3.45 6.86
CA ASP A 132 10.01 -3.21 8.14
C ASP A 132 8.68 -3.96 8.27
N TRP A 133 8.06 -4.33 7.13
CA TRP A 133 6.69 -4.82 7.08
C TRP A 133 6.54 -6.07 6.21
N CYS A 134 5.76 -7.01 6.73
CA CYS A 134 5.12 -8.02 5.89
C CYS A 134 3.87 -7.39 5.28
N VAL A 135 4.02 -6.74 4.12
CA VAL A 135 2.88 -6.10 3.44
C VAL A 135 1.88 -7.18 3.04
N LEU A 136 0.71 -7.18 3.67
CA LEU A 136 -0.37 -8.15 3.45
C LEU A 136 -1.23 -7.75 2.27
N ALA A 137 -1.49 -6.44 2.16
CA ALA A 137 -2.26 -5.88 1.08
C ALA A 137 -1.78 -4.46 0.75
N ILE A 138 -2.04 -4.06 -0.49
CA ILE A 138 -1.85 -2.70 -1.00
C ILE A 138 -3.20 -2.21 -1.53
N ALA A 139 -3.58 -1.00 -1.16
CA ALA A 139 -4.79 -0.33 -1.62
C ALA A 139 -4.40 0.96 -2.33
N GLY A 140 -4.85 1.12 -3.57
CA GLY A 140 -4.61 2.28 -4.42
C GLY A 140 -5.69 2.40 -5.48
N ASP A 141 -5.77 3.55 -6.15
CA ASP A 141 -6.78 3.78 -7.18
C ASP A 141 -6.28 3.41 -8.59
N ARG A 142 -4.99 3.09 -8.71
CA ARG A 142 -4.37 2.59 -9.93
C ARG A 142 -3.64 1.27 -9.72
N LYS A 143 -3.49 0.53 -10.83
CA LYS A 143 -2.67 -0.69 -10.83
C LYS A 143 -1.18 -0.38 -10.56
N ALA A 144 -0.71 0.80 -10.97
CA ALA A 144 0.65 1.26 -10.75
C ALA A 144 0.99 1.51 -9.27
N ASP A 145 -0.01 1.66 -8.40
CA ASP A 145 0.22 1.78 -6.95
C ASP A 145 0.67 0.46 -6.32
N PHE A 146 0.39 -0.67 -6.98
CA PHE A 146 0.81 -1.99 -6.52
C PHE A 146 2.23 -2.31 -6.98
N ASP A 147 2.56 -1.92 -8.21
CA ASP A 147 3.89 -2.00 -8.78
C ASP A 147 4.00 -1.12 -10.04
N GLU A 148 5.11 -0.38 -10.17
CA GLU A 148 5.32 0.53 -11.31
C GLU A 148 5.32 -0.17 -12.67
N VAL A 149 5.54 -1.49 -12.71
CA VAL A 149 5.56 -2.26 -13.96
C VAL A 149 4.30 -2.05 -14.80
N PHE A 150 3.14 -1.82 -14.18
CA PHE A 150 1.88 -1.60 -14.89
C PHE A 150 1.90 -0.39 -15.82
N ASP A 151 2.69 0.64 -15.50
CA ASP A 151 2.86 1.83 -16.37
C ASP A 151 3.84 1.59 -17.53
N TYR A 152 4.62 0.50 -17.47
CA TYR A 152 5.67 0.17 -18.45
C TYR A 152 5.39 -1.10 -19.26
N LEU A 153 4.23 -1.75 -19.06
CA LEU A 153 3.84 -2.93 -19.83
C LEU A 153 3.70 -2.57 -21.32
N ARG A 154 4.58 -3.12 -22.16
CA ARG A 154 4.50 -2.95 -23.62
C ARG A 154 3.25 -3.56 -24.23
N ASN A 155 2.81 -4.70 -23.69
CA ASN A 155 1.58 -5.36 -24.08
C ASN A 155 0.70 -5.58 -22.84
N PRO A 156 -0.41 -4.83 -22.68
CA PRO A 156 -1.30 -4.97 -21.53
C PRO A 156 -2.02 -6.32 -21.49
N ASP A 157 -2.07 -7.06 -22.60
CA ASP A 157 -2.63 -8.42 -22.68
C ASP A 157 -1.55 -9.51 -22.72
N GLY A 158 -0.29 -9.13 -22.46
CA GLY A 158 0.85 -10.04 -22.47
C GLY A 158 0.88 -10.99 -21.26
N PRO A 159 1.68 -12.08 -21.31
CA PRO A 159 1.75 -13.07 -20.23
C PRO A 159 2.09 -12.49 -18.86
N VAL A 160 2.96 -11.47 -18.80
CA VAL A 160 3.30 -10.77 -17.55
C VAL A 160 2.08 -10.05 -16.99
N ALA A 161 1.36 -9.29 -17.81
CA ALA A 161 0.18 -8.56 -17.39
C ALA A 161 -0.89 -9.51 -16.85
N VAL A 162 -1.20 -10.57 -17.59
CA VAL A 162 -2.15 -11.62 -17.18
C VAL A 162 -1.72 -12.27 -15.85
N ALA A 163 -0.44 -12.54 -15.67
CA ALA A 163 0.07 -13.08 -14.41
C ALA A 163 -0.05 -12.08 -13.26
N LEU A 164 0.07 -10.78 -13.49
CA LEU A 164 -0.08 -9.77 -12.45
C LEU A 164 -1.55 -9.58 -12.02
N GLU A 165 -2.50 -9.73 -12.95
CA GLU A 165 -3.94 -9.61 -12.64
C GLU A 165 -4.41 -10.58 -11.55
N GLN A 166 -3.74 -11.72 -11.38
CA GLN A 166 -4.11 -12.70 -10.35
C GLN A 166 -4.01 -12.15 -8.91
N TYR A 167 -3.23 -11.09 -8.70
CA TYR A 167 -3.06 -10.45 -7.39
C TYR A 167 -4.14 -9.40 -7.11
N ILE A 168 -4.86 -8.93 -8.13
CA ILE A 168 -6.00 -8.02 -7.97
C ILE A 168 -7.13 -8.76 -7.24
N GLY A 169 -7.64 -8.16 -6.17
CA GLY A 169 -8.58 -8.77 -5.24
C GLY A 169 -7.94 -9.76 -4.24
N SER A 170 -6.66 -10.11 -4.42
CA SER A 170 -5.92 -11.13 -3.68
C SER A 170 -4.61 -10.59 -3.12
N GLY A 171 -4.66 -9.41 -2.51
CA GLY A 171 -3.50 -8.68 -1.98
C GLY A 171 -3.39 -7.28 -2.57
N TRP A 172 -3.85 -7.07 -3.80
CA TRP A 172 -3.96 -5.74 -4.42
C TRP A 172 -5.42 -5.34 -4.55
N PHE A 173 -5.76 -4.15 -4.09
CA PHE A 173 -7.15 -3.68 -4.07
C PHE A 173 -7.25 -2.32 -4.75
N LEU A 174 -7.91 -2.31 -5.91
CA LEU A 174 -8.35 -1.08 -6.56
C LEU A 174 -9.48 -0.48 -5.74
N VAL A 175 -9.25 0.69 -5.18
CA VAL A 175 -10.19 1.44 -4.34
C VAL A 175 -10.16 2.91 -4.73
N PRO A 176 -11.23 3.69 -4.51
CA PRO A 176 -11.16 5.14 -4.67
C PRO A 176 -10.06 5.75 -3.78
N PRO A 177 -9.50 6.92 -4.14
CA PRO A 177 -8.59 7.65 -3.27
C PRO A 177 -9.15 7.79 -1.84
N PRO A 178 -8.31 7.59 -0.82
CA PRO A 178 -8.77 7.61 0.57
C PRO A 178 -9.23 9.00 1.03
N ILE A 179 -8.77 10.04 0.34
CA ILE A 179 -9.15 11.43 0.52
C ILE A 179 -9.40 12.02 -0.87
N LYS A 180 -10.54 12.69 -1.02
CA LYS A 180 -10.91 13.48 -2.20
C LYS A 180 -10.81 14.97 -1.91
#